data_AF-A0A815NC55-F1
#
_entry.id   AF-A0A815NC55-F1
#
_cell.length_a   1.000
_cell.length_b   1.000
_cell.length_c   1.000
_cell.angle_alpha   90.00
_cell.angle_beta   90.00
_cell.angle_gamma   90.00
#
_symmetry.space_group_name_H-M   'P 1'
#
loop_
_entity.id
_entity.type
_entity.pdbx_description
1 polymer ?
#
loop_
_entity_poly.entity_id
_entity_poly.type
_entity_poly.pdbx_seq_one_letter_code
_entity_poly.pdbx_strand_id
1 'polypeptide(L)'
;MKYNEKTKSDTLSTYSSVFNRLRWIYLIGYLSRAAGNHLHGSYRSALYESYGLSRSNIELIYIVAYTSSLVIGTFAASLADVYGRRLGCLLSNIFFIVMVILMNFSSLWILIISGIFSGIADALHLTAFDAWLLQEYRERSLDDTSLKRILRDANIGVSLISIGAGVFAQVLVKWSNYTAPFNMSIVFFTVSLICIWKFWSENYGNKDAKATHSLILAIQILQADPRVVVLGLCIASFEASLFLLVIW
;
A
#
# COMPACT_ATOMS: atom_id res chain seq x y z
N MET A 1 -41.90 27.20 2.86
CA MET A 1 -41.25 26.14 3.67
C MET A 1 -40.94 24.87 2.88
N LYS A 2 -41.89 24.26 2.14
CA LYS A 2 -41.63 23.03 1.33
C LYS A 2 -40.52 23.12 0.26
N TYR A 3 -40.26 24.30 -0.30
CA TYR A 3 -39.18 24.50 -1.29
C TYR A 3 -37.79 24.33 -0.66
N ASN A 4 -37.56 24.86 0.54
CA ASN A 4 -36.26 24.76 1.24
C ASN A 4 -35.95 23.35 1.75
N GLU A 5 -36.97 22.55 2.09
CA GLU A 5 -36.77 21.15 2.49
C GLU A 5 -36.37 20.27 1.32
N LYS A 6 -36.92 20.51 0.13
CA LYS A 6 -36.56 19.77 -1.09
C LYS A 6 -35.12 20.06 -1.51
N THR A 7 -34.70 21.33 -1.50
CA THR A 7 -33.31 21.72 -1.82
C THR A 7 -32.30 21.19 -0.80
N LYS A 8 -32.68 21.11 0.49
CA LYS A 8 -31.83 20.53 1.54
C LYS A 8 -31.73 19.01 1.42
N SER A 9 -32.82 18.34 1.07
CA SER A 9 -32.84 16.90 0.78
C SER A 9 -32.00 16.55 -0.45
N ASP A 10 -32.07 17.37 -1.50
CA ASP A 10 -31.33 17.15 -2.76
C ASP A 10 -29.82 17.42 -2.60
N THR A 11 -29.43 18.38 -1.76
CA THR A 11 -28.01 18.61 -1.43
C THR A 11 -27.44 17.49 -0.55
N LEU A 12 -28.19 17.00 0.44
CA LEU A 12 -27.80 15.85 1.26
C LEU A 12 -27.69 14.55 0.45
N SER A 13 -28.64 14.31 -0.47
CA SER A 13 -28.60 13.12 -1.34
C SER A 13 -27.41 13.17 -2.30
N THR A 14 -27.15 14.32 -2.90
CA THR A 14 -25.99 14.54 -3.78
C THR A 14 -24.68 14.33 -3.02
N TYR A 15 -24.54 14.93 -1.83
CA TYR A 15 -23.38 14.74 -0.97
C TYR A 15 -23.12 13.26 -0.65
N SER A 16 -24.17 12.54 -0.22
CA SER A 16 -24.06 11.12 0.10
C SER A 16 -23.63 10.26 -1.09
N SER A 17 -24.07 10.63 -2.30
CA SER A 17 -23.72 9.92 -3.54
C SER A 17 -22.25 10.13 -3.92
N VAL A 18 -21.74 11.36 -3.81
CA VAL A 18 -20.34 11.71 -4.10
C VAL A 18 -19.40 11.02 -3.11
N PHE A 19 -19.75 11.05 -1.82
CA PHE A 19 -19.02 10.35 -0.77
C PHE A 19 -18.97 8.84 -1.03
N ASN A 20 -20.12 8.20 -1.23
CA ASN A 20 -20.19 6.75 -1.45
C ASN A 20 -19.42 6.32 -2.70
N ARG A 21 -19.48 7.13 -3.77
CA ARG A 21 -18.70 6.86 -4.98
C ARG A 21 -17.20 6.91 -4.72
N LEU A 22 -16.70 7.96 -4.05
CA LEU A 22 -15.28 8.05 -3.69
C LEU A 22 -14.84 6.88 -2.80
N ARG A 23 -15.65 6.58 -1.77
CA ARG A 23 -15.42 5.47 -0.84
C ARG A 23 -15.26 4.14 -1.59
N TRP A 24 -16.18 3.79 -2.48
CA TRP A 24 -16.08 2.51 -3.21
C TRP A 24 -14.93 2.49 -4.22
N ILE A 25 -14.65 3.60 -4.92
CA ILE A 25 -13.52 3.69 -5.84
C ILE A 25 -12.19 3.47 -5.11
N TYR A 26 -12.03 4.06 -3.93
CA TYR A 26 -10.83 3.87 -3.11
C TYR A 26 -10.77 2.46 -2.54
N LEU A 27 -11.85 1.99 -1.88
CA LEU A 27 -11.89 0.68 -1.24
C LEU A 27 -11.65 -0.45 -2.23
N ILE A 28 -12.25 -0.45 -3.42
CA ILE A 28 -12.07 -1.54 -4.38
C ILE A 28 -10.61 -1.64 -4.82
N GLY A 29 -9.95 -0.52 -5.16
CA GLY A 29 -8.54 -0.51 -5.54
C GLY A 29 -7.64 -0.92 -4.38
N TYR A 30 -7.80 -0.29 -3.22
CA TYR A 30 -6.99 -0.51 -2.04
C TYR A 30 -7.12 -1.93 -1.47
N LEU A 31 -8.35 -2.44 -1.36
CA LEU A 31 -8.61 -3.78 -0.83
C LEU A 31 -8.20 -4.89 -1.81
N SER A 32 -8.36 -4.69 -3.12
CA SER A 32 -7.85 -5.66 -4.11
C SER A 32 -6.34 -5.77 -4.03
N ARG A 33 -5.64 -4.63 -3.90
CA ARG A 33 -4.19 -4.60 -3.66
C ARG A 33 -3.83 -5.29 -2.35
N ALA A 34 -4.54 -5.02 -1.26
CA ALA A 34 -4.30 -5.66 0.03
C ALA A 34 -4.50 -7.19 -0.03
N ALA A 35 -5.52 -7.67 -0.75
CA ALA A 35 -5.78 -9.09 -0.95
C ALA A 35 -4.59 -9.79 -1.61
N GLY A 36 -4.06 -9.21 -2.69
CA GLY A 36 -2.84 -9.72 -3.29
C GLY A 36 -1.67 -9.71 -2.31
N ASN A 37 -1.52 -8.68 -1.46
CA ASN A 37 -0.43 -8.59 -0.48
C ASN A 37 -0.44 -9.74 0.52
N HIS A 38 -1.58 -9.92 1.19
CA HIS A 38 -1.71 -10.88 2.27
C HIS A 38 -1.70 -12.31 1.75
N LEU A 39 -2.19 -12.54 0.52
CA LEU A 39 -2.24 -13.87 -0.08
C LEU A 39 -0.84 -14.44 -0.33
N HIS A 40 0.04 -13.71 -1.03
CA HIS A 40 1.41 -14.18 -1.23
C HIS A 40 2.29 -14.01 0.02
N GLY A 41 1.99 -13.04 0.89
CA GLY A 41 2.70 -12.84 2.16
C GLY A 41 2.58 -14.04 3.11
N SER A 42 1.45 -14.75 3.07
CA SER A 42 1.16 -15.87 3.98
C SER A 42 2.09 -17.09 3.79
N TYR A 43 2.70 -17.26 2.62
CA TYR A 43 3.55 -18.42 2.28
C TYR A 43 4.95 -18.04 1.81
N ARG A 44 5.36 -16.78 1.98
CA ARG A 44 6.65 -16.26 1.48
C ARG A 44 7.85 -17.01 2.06
N SER A 45 7.89 -17.20 3.37
CA SER A 45 8.95 -17.95 4.05
C SER A 45 8.98 -19.41 3.60
N ALA A 46 7.83 -20.08 3.61
CA ALA A 46 7.69 -21.47 3.17
C ALA A 46 8.12 -21.68 1.70
N LEU A 47 7.84 -20.73 0.81
CA LEU A 47 8.29 -20.78 -0.58
C LEU A 47 9.82 -20.76 -0.67
N TYR A 48 10.48 -19.84 0.05
CA TYR A 48 11.93 -19.74 0.04
C TYR A 48 12.61 -20.96 0.66
N GLU A 49 12.04 -21.53 1.73
CA GLU A 49 12.50 -22.79 2.29
C GLU A 49 12.35 -23.94 1.29
N SER A 50 11.27 -23.98 0.51
CA SER A 50 11.07 -24.98 -0.55
C SER A 50 12.10 -24.88 -1.68
N TYR A 51 12.71 -23.71 -1.89
CA TYR A 51 13.84 -23.51 -2.81
C TYR A 51 15.20 -23.89 -2.19
N GLY A 52 15.23 -24.31 -0.93
CA GLY A 52 16.45 -24.70 -0.23
C GLY A 52 17.27 -23.51 0.28
N LEU A 53 16.67 -22.32 0.40
CA LEU A 53 17.37 -21.16 0.97
C LEU A 53 17.60 -21.36 2.47
N SER A 54 18.79 -20.99 2.94
CA SER A 54 19.06 -20.88 4.38
C SER A 54 18.29 -19.72 4.99
N ARG A 55 18.04 -19.77 6.30
CA ARG A 55 17.38 -18.68 7.04
C ARG A 55 18.09 -17.34 6.86
N SER A 56 19.43 -17.32 6.90
CA SER A 56 20.23 -16.10 6.68
C SER A 56 20.01 -15.48 5.30
N ASN A 57 19.80 -16.30 4.26
CA ASN A 57 19.49 -15.79 2.92
C ASN A 57 18.07 -15.21 2.85
N ILE A 58 17.11 -15.82 3.54
CA ILE A 58 15.74 -15.30 3.67
C ILE A 58 15.75 -13.95 4.38
N GLU A 59 16.45 -13.86 5.51
CA GLU A 59 16.64 -12.62 6.27
C GLU A 59 17.28 -11.52 5.41
N LEU A 60 18.30 -11.86 4.62
CA LEU A 60 18.95 -10.92 3.70
C LEU A 60 17.94 -10.32 2.69
N ILE A 61 17.06 -11.14 2.12
CA ILE A 61 16.03 -10.66 1.17
C ILE A 61 15.09 -9.66 1.87
N TYR A 62 14.66 -9.93 3.10
CA TYR A 62 13.83 -9.01 3.87
C TYR A 62 14.58 -7.70 4.20
N ILE A 63 15.84 -7.78 4.65
CA ILE A 63 16.66 -6.60 4.93
C ILE A 63 16.80 -5.73 3.68
N VAL A 64 17.07 -6.33 2.52
CA VAL A 64 17.16 -5.60 1.25
C VAL A 64 15.84 -4.93 0.89
N ALA A 65 14.70 -5.61 1.09
CA ALA A 65 13.40 -5.02 0.84
C ALA A 65 13.12 -3.81 1.73
N TYR A 66 13.33 -3.92 3.04
CA TYR A 66 13.11 -2.80 3.96
C TYR A 66 14.08 -1.64 3.73
N THR A 67 15.36 -1.95 3.47
CA THR A 67 16.36 -0.92 3.16
C THR A 67 16.00 -0.19 1.87
N SER A 68 15.55 -0.91 0.85
CA SER A 68 15.07 -0.32 -0.40
C SER A 68 13.84 0.57 -0.15
N SER A 69 12.89 0.12 0.66
CA SER A 69 11.72 0.92 1.04
C SER A 69 12.09 2.18 1.82
N LEU A 70 13.10 2.11 2.70
CA LEU A 70 13.58 3.26 3.47
C LEU A 70 14.19 4.33 2.55
N VAL A 71 15.10 3.91 1.67
CA VAL A 71 15.77 4.83 0.73
C VAL A 71 14.76 5.45 -0.22
N ILE A 72 13.91 4.62 -0.83
CA ILE A 72 12.94 5.08 -1.84
C ILE A 72 11.80 5.86 -1.18
N GLY A 73 11.31 5.43 -0.02
CA GLY A 73 10.25 6.08 0.75
C GLY A 73 10.57 7.52 1.12
N THR A 74 11.85 7.82 1.38
CA THR A 74 12.34 9.18 1.64
C THR A 74 12.01 10.13 0.48
N PHE A 75 12.07 9.65 -0.76
CA PHE A 75 11.80 10.45 -1.96
C PHE A 75 10.43 10.18 -2.58
N ALA A 76 9.80 9.04 -2.29
CA ALA A 76 8.60 8.54 -2.94
C ALA A 76 7.43 9.54 -2.85
N ALA A 77 7.22 10.16 -1.68
CA ALA A 77 6.19 11.16 -1.50
C ALA A 77 6.40 12.38 -2.43
N SER A 78 7.63 12.89 -2.51
CA SER A 78 7.93 14.03 -3.39
C SER A 78 7.86 13.65 -4.86
N LEU A 79 8.29 12.44 -5.24
CA LEU A 79 8.18 11.95 -6.61
C LEU A 79 6.70 11.79 -7.02
N ALA A 80 5.86 11.24 -6.14
CA ALA A 80 4.42 11.12 -6.37
C ALA A 80 3.75 12.49 -6.51
N ASP A 81 4.17 13.49 -5.73
CA ASP A 81 3.63 14.85 -5.83
C ASP A 81 3.96 15.55 -7.15
N VAL A 82 5.16 15.32 -7.70
CA VAL A 82 5.64 15.93 -8.96
C VAL A 82 5.10 15.18 -10.18
N TYR A 83 5.27 13.86 -10.22
CA TYR A 83 4.96 13.04 -11.40
C TYR A 83 3.50 12.58 -11.46
N GLY A 84 2.77 12.66 -10.36
CA GLY A 84 1.37 12.26 -10.25
C GLY A 84 1.17 11.12 -9.27
N ARG A 85 0.18 11.27 -8.38
CA ARG A 85 -0.08 10.30 -7.31
C ARG A 85 -0.78 9.06 -7.84
N ARG A 86 -1.61 9.18 -8.90
CA ARG A 86 -2.20 8.01 -9.56
C ARG A 86 -1.10 7.21 -10.26
N LEU A 87 -0.16 7.87 -10.93
CA LEU A 87 1.00 7.17 -11.50
C LEU A 87 1.79 6.40 -10.42
N GLY A 88 2.03 7.00 -9.26
CA GLY A 88 2.65 6.31 -8.12
C GLY A 88 1.87 5.05 -7.68
N CYS A 89 0.54 5.16 -7.60
CA CYS A 89 -0.32 4.02 -7.28
C CYS A 89 -0.26 2.91 -8.35
N LEU A 90 -0.24 3.26 -9.64
CA LEU A 90 -0.10 2.30 -10.73
C LEU A 90 1.26 1.62 -10.72
N LEU A 91 2.35 2.40 -10.59
CA LEU A 91 3.71 1.88 -10.53
C LEU A 91 3.91 0.93 -9.37
N SER A 92 3.33 1.22 -8.19
CA SER A 92 3.39 0.30 -7.05
C SER A 92 2.82 -1.08 -7.43
N ASN A 93 1.64 -1.15 -8.04
CA ASN A 93 1.02 -2.41 -8.46
C ASN A 93 1.86 -3.14 -9.52
N ILE A 94 2.44 -2.41 -10.48
CA ILE A 94 3.32 -2.98 -11.51
C ILE A 94 4.56 -3.59 -10.86
N PHE A 95 5.22 -2.88 -9.94
CA PHE A 95 6.39 -3.41 -9.25
C PHE A 95 6.07 -4.62 -8.37
N PHE A 96 4.89 -4.69 -7.75
CA PHE A 96 4.44 -5.91 -7.06
C PHE A 96 4.23 -7.09 -8.02
N ILE A 97 3.67 -6.86 -9.20
CA ILE A 97 3.53 -7.91 -10.22
C ILE A 97 4.91 -8.42 -10.64
N VAL A 98 5.84 -7.52 -10.95
CA VAL A 98 7.23 -7.87 -11.30
C VAL A 98 7.89 -8.65 -10.16
N MET A 99 7.77 -8.16 -8.93
CA MET A 99 8.30 -8.82 -7.73
C MET A 99 7.78 -10.25 -7.60
N VAL A 100 6.47 -10.48 -7.74
CA VAL A 100 5.89 -11.83 -7.66
C VAL A 100 6.34 -12.73 -8.83
N ILE A 101 6.54 -12.18 -10.02
CA ILE A 101 7.11 -12.94 -11.15
C ILE A 101 8.55 -13.37 -10.80
N LEU A 102 9.37 -12.46 -10.27
CA LEU A 102 10.75 -12.75 -9.88
C LEU A 102 10.82 -13.78 -8.73
N MET A 103 9.84 -13.79 -7.83
CA MET A 103 9.75 -14.78 -6.76
C MET A 103 9.57 -16.22 -7.25
N ASN A 104 9.05 -16.44 -8.46
CA ASN A 104 8.88 -17.80 -8.99
C ASN A 104 10.21 -18.47 -9.37
N PHE A 105 11.32 -17.72 -9.38
CA PHE A 105 12.65 -18.25 -9.66
C PHE A 105 13.38 -18.59 -8.36
N SER A 106 14.06 -19.74 -8.33
CA SER A 106 14.79 -20.23 -7.15
C SER A 106 16.17 -19.61 -6.94
N SER A 107 16.63 -18.73 -7.85
CA SER A 107 17.95 -18.10 -7.76
C SER A 107 17.98 -17.00 -6.70
N LEU A 108 18.88 -17.12 -5.72
CA LEU A 108 19.06 -16.13 -4.65
C LEU A 108 19.22 -14.70 -5.18
N TRP A 109 20.00 -14.49 -6.25
CA TRP A 109 20.21 -13.17 -6.83
C TRP A 109 18.92 -12.58 -7.41
N ILE A 110 18.10 -13.41 -8.04
CA ILE A 110 16.79 -12.99 -8.55
C ILE A 110 15.85 -12.65 -7.39
N LEU A 111 15.90 -13.42 -6.31
CA LEU A 111 15.12 -13.17 -5.10
C LEU A 111 15.55 -11.87 -4.38
N ILE A 112 16.84 -11.55 -4.35
CA ILE A 112 17.34 -10.27 -3.84
C ILE A 112 16.80 -9.11 -4.68
N ILE A 113 16.83 -9.24 -6.01
CA ILE A 113 16.24 -8.23 -6.92
C ILE A 113 14.73 -8.11 -6.67
N SER A 114 14.02 -9.22 -6.44
CA SER A 114 12.60 -9.20 -6.07
C SER A 114 12.37 -8.42 -4.76
N GLY A 115 13.29 -8.52 -3.80
CA GLY A 115 13.26 -7.74 -2.56
C GLY A 115 13.36 -6.24 -2.83
N ILE A 116 14.26 -5.81 -3.72
CA ILE A 116 14.38 -4.39 -4.12
C ILE A 116 13.07 -3.89 -4.72
N PHE A 117 12.47 -4.65 -5.64
CA PHE A 117 11.17 -4.29 -6.23
C PHE A 117 10.06 -4.25 -5.19
N SER A 118 10.02 -5.19 -4.24
CA SER A 118 9.07 -5.16 -3.11
C SER A 118 9.19 -3.84 -2.35
N GLY A 119 10.42 -3.45 -1.97
CA GLY A 119 10.64 -2.23 -1.20
C GLY A 119 10.24 -0.95 -1.93
N ILE A 120 10.56 -0.85 -3.23
CA ILE A 120 10.11 0.27 -4.07
C ILE A 120 8.58 0.33 -4.12
N ALA A 121 7.95 -0.83 -4.30
CA ALA A 121 6.51 -0.93 -4.44
C ALA A 121 5.79 -0.57 -3.12
N ASP A 122 6.32 -1.02 -1.98
CA ASP A 122 5.80 -0.70 -0.64
C ASP A 122 5.93 0.79 -0.34
N ALA A 123 7.09 1.38 -0.64
CA ALA A 123 7.32 2.82 -0.47
C ALA A 123 6.33 3.68 -1.27
N LEU A 124 6.07 3.32 -2.53
CA LEU A 124 5.08 4.02 -3.36
C LEU A 124 3.65 3.80 -2.85
N HIS A 125 3.32 2.61 -2.38
CA HIS A 125 1.99 2.31 -1.86
C HIS A 125 1.67 3.14 -0.61
N LEU A 126 2.56 3.13 0.38
CA LEU A 126 2.40 3.85 1.65
C LEU A 126 2.28 5.36 1.46
N THR A 127 2.90 5.92 0.41
CA THR A 127 2.91 7.36 0.17
C THR A 127 1.81 7.81 -0.78
N ALA A 128 1.63 7.14 -1.92
CA ALA A 128 0.79 7.63 -3.00
C ALA A 128 -0.72 7.41 -2.76
N PHE A 129 -1.12 6.31 -2.12
CA PHE A 129 -2.54 5.97 -1.96
C PHE A 129 -3.27 6.94 -1.03
N ASP A 130 -2.70 7.18 0.15
CA ASP A 130 -3.29 8.08 1.13
C ASP A 130 -3.22 9.53 0.65
N ALA A 131 -2.12 9.91 0.00
CA ALA A 131 -1.98 11.23 -0.62
C ALA A 131 -3.02 11.45 -1.73
N TRP A 132 -3.30 10.43 -2.56
CA TRP A 132 -4.34 10.52 -3.59
C TRP A 132 -5.73 10.70 -2.97
N LEU A 133 -6.06 9.91 -1.94
CA LEU A 133 -7.35 10.02 -1.24
C LEU A 133 -7.53 11.38 -0.57
N LEU A 134 -6.50 11.87 0.12
CA LEU A 134 -6.52 13.17 0.79
C LEU A 134 -6.78 14.33 -0.19
N GLN A 135 -6.24 14.24 -1.41
CA GLN A 135 -6.44 15.26 -2.42
C GLN A 135 -7.87 15.23 -2.98
N GLU A 136 -8.37 14.05 -3.38
CA GLU A 136 -9.76 13.90 -3.84
C GLU A 136 -10.77 14.32 -2.77
N TYR A 137 -10.47 14.02 -1.51
CA TYR A 137 -11.24 14.45 -0.35
C TYR A 137 -11.32 15.98 -0.27
N ARG A 138 -10.18 16.67 -0.41
CA ARG A 138 -10.09 18.15 -0.39
C ARG A 138 -10.79 18.78 -1.58
N GLU A 139 -10.56 18.27 -2.78
CA GLU A 139 -11.17 18.79 -4.02
C GLU A 139 -12.68 18.70 -4.00
N ARG A 140 -13.24 17.66 -3.38
CA ARG A 140 -14.68 17.45 -3.25
C ARG A 140 -15.30 18.16 -2.05
N SER A 141 -14.51 18.89 -1.24
CA SER A 141 -14.96 19.63 -0.05
C SER A 141 -15.81 18.76 0.90
N LEU A 142 -15.41 17.50 1.08
CA LEU A 142 -16.07 16.57 2.01
C LEU A 142 -15.71 16.90 3.46
N ASP A 143 -16.42 16.32 4.44
CA ASP A 143 -16.23 16.61 5.86
C ASP A 143 -15.21 15.65 6.51
N ASP A 144 -14.53 16.07 7.58
CA ASP A 144 -13.45 15.26 8.17
C ASP A 144 -13.93 13.90 8.69
N THR A 145 -15.22 13.79 9.04
CA THR A 145 -15.86 12.54 9.42
C THR A 145 -15.87 11.54 8.26
N SER A 146 -16.12 12.01 7.02
CA SER A 146 -16.12 11.20 5.81
C SER A 146 -14.75 10.59 5.52
N LEU A 147 -13.66 11.38 5.61
CA LEU A 147 -12.31 10.86 5.41
C LEU A 147 -11.96 9.78 6.44
N LYS A 148 -12.19 10.08 7.73
CA LYS A 148 -11.99 9.11 8.82
C LYS A 148 -12.79 7.83 8.61
N ARG A 149 -14.01 7.94 8.08
CA ARG A 149 -14.86 6.79 7.77
C ARG A 149 -14.29 5.94 6.63
N ILE A 150 -13.76 6.53 5.56
CA ILE A 150 -13.13 5.79 4.46
C ILE A 150 -11.89 5.04 4.97
N LEU A 151 -11.00 5.72 5.69
CA LEU A 151 -9.78 5.11 6.25
C LEU A 151 -10.10 4.00 7.25
N ARG A 152 -11.09 4.22 8.13
CA ARG A 152 -11.58 3.18 9.05
C ARG A 152 -12.08 1.95 8.29
N ASP A 153 -12.94 2.16 7.30
CA ASP A 153 -13.52 1.06 6.52
C ASP A 153 -12.44 0.33 5.71
N ALA A 154 -11.42 1.04 5.23
CA ALA A 154 -10.26 0.46 4.56
C ALA A 154 -9.47 -0.45 5.53
N ASN A 155 -9.15 0.03 6.73
CA ASN A 155 -8.42 -0.74 7.74
C ASN A 155 -9.18 -1.98 8.22
N ILE A 156 -10.50 -1.87 8.43
CA ILE A 156 -11.36 -3.02 8.74
C ILE A 156 -11.36 -4.01 7.57
N GLY A 157 -11.48 -3.50 6.33
CA GLY A 157 -11.45 -4.33 5.13
C GLY A 157 -10.13 -5.09 4.98
N VAL A 158 -8.99 -4.43 5.19
CA VAL A 158 -7.66 -5.06 5.17
C VAL A 158 -7.57 -6.17 6.21
N SER A 159 -8.08 -5.93 7.42
CA SER A 159 -8.06 -6.92 8.50
C SER A 159 -8.86 -8.18 8.13
N LEU A 160 -10.07 -8.01 7.58
CA LEU A 160 -10.90 -9.12 7.11
C LEU A 160 -10.25 -9.89 5.95
N ILE A 161 -9.66 -9.14 5.00
CA ILE A 161 -8.94 -9.71 3.86
C ILE A 161 -7.72 -10.49 4.32
N SER A 162 -6.98 -10.01 5.32
CA SER A 162 -5.80 -10.71 5.84
C SER A 162 -6.15 -12.09 6.38
N ILE A 163 -7.23 -12.18 7.18
CA ILE A 163 -7.75 -13.46 7.70
C ILE A 163 -8.19 -14.37 6.54
N GLY A 164 -8.99 -13.84 5.61
CA GLY A 164 -9.49 -14.60 4.47
C GLY A 164 -8.38 -15.08 3.53
N ALA A 165 -7.37 -14.24 3.30
CA ALA A 165 -6.23 -14.54 2.44
C ALA A 165 -5.37 -15.67 3.01
N GLY A 166 -5.17 -15.72 4.33
CA GLY A 166 -4.48 -16.83 4.98
C GLY A 166 -5.17 -18.16 4.76
N VAL A 167 -6.49 -18.22 4.99
CA VAL A 167 -7.30 -19.44 4.74
C VAL A 167 -7.29 -19.80 3.25
N PHE A 168 -7.45 -18.82 2.37
CA PHE A 168 -7.46 -19.05 0.92
C PHE A 168 -6.11 -19.53 0.41
N ALA A 169 -5.00 -18.99 0.91
CA ALA A 169 -3.66 -19.45 0.59
C ALA A 169 -3.47 -20.93 0.98
N GLN A 170 -3.94 -21.32 2.18
CA GLN A 170 -3.86 -22.72 2.62
C GLN A 170 -4.60 -23.67 1.68
N VAL A 171 -5.80 -23.28 1.22
CA VAL A 171 -6.56 -24.07 0.24
C VAL A 171 -5.81 -24.19 -1.09
N LEU A 172 -5.25 -23.09 -1.60
CA LEU A 172 -4.49 -23.06 -2.85
C LEU A 172 -3.26 -23.96 -2.79
N VAL A 173 -2.51 -23.91 -1.69
CA VAL A 173 -1.31 -24.75 -1.51
C VAL A 173 -1.67 -26.24 -1.43
N LYS A 174 -2.79 -26.59 -0.78
CA LYS A 174 -3.27 -27.99 -0.72
C LYS A 174 -3.66 -28.55 -2.09
N TRP A 175 -4.21 -27.70 -2.97
CA TRP A 175 -4.67 -28.10 -4.31
C TRP A 175 -3.55 -28.14 -5.35
N SER A 176 -2.54 -27.30 -5.18
CA SER A 176 -1.46 -27.12 -6.15
C SER A 176 -0.11 -27.19 -5.45
N ASN A 177 0.64 -26.09 -5.43
CA ASN A 177 1.98 -25.98 -4.84
C ASN A 177 2.12 -24.66 -4.09
N TYR A 178 3.27 -24.48 -3.42
CA TYR A 178 3.62 -23.23 -2.75
C TYR A 178 3.59 -21.99 -3.65
N THR A 179 3.72 -22.15 -4.98
CA THR A 179 3.66 -21.03 -5.94
C THR A 179 2.24 -20.56 -6.26
N ALA A 180 1.20 -21.33 -5.92
CA ALA A 180 -0.19 -21.01 -6.30
C ALA A 180 -0.72 -19.69 -5.68
N PRO A 181 -0.51 -19.39 -4.37
CA PRO A 181 -0.90 -18.10 -3.79
C PRO A 181 -0.21 -16.90 -4.44
N PHE A 182 1.03 -17.07 -4.91
CA PHE A 182 1.81 -16.04 -5.60
C PHE A 182 1.19 -15.70 -6.95
N ASN A 183 0.94 -16.72 -7.77
CA ASN A 183 0.32 -16.52 -9.08
C ASN A 183 -1.10 -15.93 -8.95
N MET A 184 -1.86 -16.34 -7.94
CA MET A 184 -3.18 -15.76 -7.67
C MET A 184 -3.08 -14.28 -7.22
N SER A 185 -2.02 -13.90 -6.53
CA SER A 185 -1.80 -12.50 -6.12
C SER A 185 -1.60 -11.56 -7.30
N ILE A 186 -1.02 -12.03 -8.41
CA ILE A 186 -0.91 -11.26 -9.66
C ILE A 186 -2.29 -10.86 -10.19
N VAL A 187 -3.28 -11.74 -10.07
CA VAL A 187 -4.66 -11.45 -10.50
C VAL A 187 -5.22 -10.29 -9.67
N PHE A 188 -5.07 -10.32 -8.35
CA PHE A 188 -5.52 -9.25 -7.46
C PHE A 188 -4.82 -7.91 -7.72
N PHE A 189 -3.50 -7.92 -7.97
CA PHE A 189 -2.76 -6.72 -8.35
C PHE A 189 -3.18 -6.17 -9.70
N THR A 190 -3.49 -7.06 -10.66
CA THR A 190 -3.98 -6.66 -11.98
C THR A 190 -5.37 -6.05 -11.88
N VAL A 191 -6.27 -6.62 -11.07
CA VAL A 191 -7.60 -6.04 -10.79
C VAL A 191 -7.45 -4.65 -10.17
N SER A 192 -6.62 -4.51 -9.14
CA SER A 192 -6.28 -3.21 -8.54
C SER A 192 -5.76 -2.22 -9.56
N LEU A 193 -4.80 -2.63 -10.40
CA LEU A 193 -4.21 -1.81 -11.46
C LEU A 193 -5.27 -1.32 -12.46
N ILE A 194 -6.16 -2.19 -12.91
CA ILE A 194 -7.25 -1.85 -13.83
C ILE A 194 -8.24 -0.89 -13.16
N CYS A 195 -8.60 -1.13 -11.89
CA CYS A 195 -9.49 -0.28 -11.13
C CYS A 195 -8.92 1.13 -10.98
N ILE A 196 -7.65 1.25 -10.59
CA ILE A 196 -6.96 2.54 -10.47
C ILE A 196 -6.89 3.21 -11.85
N TRP A 197 -6.51 2.48 -12.88
CA TRP A 197 -6.39 3.03 -14.23
C TRP A 197 -7.72 3.56 -14.80
N LYS A 198 -8.85 2.91 -14.51
CA LYS A 198 -10.16 3.34 -15.02
C LYS A 198 -10.84 4.39 -14.16
N PHE A 199 -10.75 4.28 -12.84
CA PHE A 199 -11.60 5.04 -11.92
C PHE A 199 -10.88 6.17 -11.19
N TRP A 200 -9.55 6.16 -11.11
CA TRP A 200 -8.82 7.18 -10.39
C TRP A 200 -8.41 8.31 -11.35
N SER A 201 -8.68 9.55 -10.96
CA SER A 201 -8.17 10.75 -11.62
C SER A 201 -6.66 10.88 -11.36
N GLU A 202 -5.92 11.46 -12.31
CA GLU A 202 -4.57 11.90 -12.00
C GLU A 202 -4.67 13.18 -11.16
N ASN A 203 -4.05 13.17 -9.98
CA ASN A 203 -3.95 14.33 -9.12
C ASN A 203 -2.50 14.55 -8.70
N TYR A 204 -2.16 15.82 -8.50
CA TYR A 204 -0.81 16.27 -8.22
C TYR A 204 -0.80 16.97 -6.87
N GLY A 205 0.32 16.86 -6.17
CA GLY A 205 0.58 17.69 -5.01
C GLY A 205 1.09 19.06 -5.45
N ASN A 206 2.15 19.51 -4.80
CA ASN A 206 2.83 20.74 -5.19
C ASN A 206 3.87 20.44 -6.28
N LYS A 207 3.56 20.79 -7.54
CA LYS A 207 4.46 20.56 -8.70
C LYS A 207 5.78 21.33 -8.59
N ASP A 208 5.82 22.41 -7.82
CA ASP A 208 7.01 23.23 -7.58
C ASP A 208 7.77 22.80 -6.31
N ALA A 209 7.27 21.82 -5.56
CA ALA A 209 7.96 21.31 -4.38
C ALA A 209 9.21 20.53 -4.80
N LYS A 210 10.37 21.14 -4.56
CA LYS A 210 11.65 20.43 -4.64
C LYS A 210 11.71 19.40 -3.51
N ALA A 211 11.95 18.13 -3.85
CA ALA A 211 12.13 17.04 -2.88
C ALA A 211 13.09 17.43 -1.74
N THR A 212 14.18 18.11 -2.09
CA THR A 212 15.18 18.59 -1.14
C THR A 212 14.61 19.55 -0.10
N HIS A 213 13.69 20.44 -0.49
CA HIS A 213 13.07 21.39 0.43
C HIS A 213 12.17 20.67 1.43
N SER A 214 11.31 19.75 0.97
CA SER A 214 10.45 18.95 1.86
C SER A 214 11.26 18.10 2.83
N LEU A 215 12.41 17.56 2.40
CA LEU A 215 13.32 16.80 3.25
C LEU A 215 14.01 17.67 4.30
N ILE A 216 14.50 18.85 3.92
CA ILE A 216 15.09 19.81 4.88
C ILE A 216 14.06 20.20 5.93
N LEU A 217 12.83 20.47 5.51
CA LEU A 217 11.73 20.83 6.41
C LEU A 217 11.39 19.67 7.36
N ALA A 218 11.34 18.43 6.86
CA ALA A 218 11.13 17.25 7.69
C ALA A 218 12.24 17.07 8.73
N ILE A 219 13.51 17.27 8.34
CA ILE A 219 14.66 17.22 9.27
C ILE A 219 14.56 18.33 10.32
N GLN A 220 14.19 19.54 9.92
CA GLN A 220 13.98 20.66 10.85
C GLN A 220 12.88 20.35 11.86
N ILE A 221 11.77 19.73 11.44
CA ILE A 221 10.70 19.29 12.34
C ILE A 221 11.20 18.22 13.32
N LEU A 222 11.96 17.23 12.84
CA LEU A 222 12.54 16.18 13.68
C LEU A 222 13.51 16.75 14.73
N GLN A 223 14.26 17.80 14.37
CA GLN A 223 15.16 18.49 15.29
C GLN A 223 14.40 19.39 16.27
N ALA A 224 13.30 20.00 15.84
CA ALA A 224 12.51 20.91 16.66
C ALA A 224 11.63 20.19 17.69
N ASP A 225 11.08 19.02 17.35
CA ASP A 225 10.21 18.25 18.24
C ASP A 225 10.74 16.82 18.50
N PRO A 226 11.42 16.59 19.64
CA PRO A 226 11.95 15.27 19.98
C PRO A 226 10.86 14.21 20.17
N ARG A 227 9.59 14.61 20.39
CA ARG A 227 8.47 13.67 20.53
C ARG A 227 8.22 12.90 19.23
N VAL A 228 8.46 13.54 18.09
CA VAL A 228 8.31 12.90 16.76
C VAL A 228 9.36 11.80 16.60
N VAL A 229 10.60 12.07 17.02
CA VAL A 229 11.70 11.08 17.00
C VAL A 229 11.40 9.90 17.92
N VAL A 230 10.94 10.17 19.16
CA VAL A 230 10.57 9.12 20.11
C VAL A 230 9.42 8.27 19.58
N LEU A 231 8.39 8.90 19.01
CA LEU A 231 7.27 8.18 18.40
C LEU A 231 7.73 7.29 17.25
N GLY A 232 8.60 7.80 16.37
CA GLY A 232 9.20 7.02 15.29
C GLY A 232 10.00 5.82 15.80
N LEU A 233 10.83 6.01 16.84
CA LEU A 233 11.59 4.93 17.47
C LEU A 233 10.69 3.88 18.12
N CYS A 234 9.60 4.29 18.79
CA CYS A 234 8.63 3.36 19.35
C CYS A 234 7.96 2.52 18.27
N ILE A 235 7.51 3.14 17.17
CA ILE A 235 6.89 2.43 16.04
C ILE A 235 7.89 1.47 15.40
N ALA A 236 9.12 1.92 15.12
CA ALA A 236 10.15 1.09 14.53
C ALA A 236 10.52 -0.11 15.42
N SER A 237 10.61 0.10 16.74
CA SER A 237 10.91 -0.98 17.71
C SER A 237 9.77 -2.00 17.80
N PHE A 238 8.52 -1.52 17.75
CA PHE A 238 7.34 -2.36 17.73
C PHE A 238 7.26 -3.21 16.45
N GLU A 239 7.43 -2.59 15.27
CA GLU A 239 7.45 -3.30 13.99
C GLU A 239 8.61 -4.31 13.91
N ALA A 240 9.82 -3.93 14.35
CA ALA A 240 10.96 -4.84 14.42
C ALA A 240 10.67 -6.08 15.30
N SER A 241 10.00 -5.87 16.44
CA SER A 241 9.61 -6.97 17.34
C SER A 241 8.59 -7.91 16.69
N LEU A 242 7.61 -7.37 15.94
CA LEU A 242 6.65 -8.18 15.19
C LEU A 242 7.34 -9.01 14.09
N PHE A 243 8.32 -8.45 13.38
CA PHE A 243 9.04 -9.19 12.34
C PHE A 243 9.87 -10.33 12.90
N LEU A 244 10.54 -10.12 14.04
CA LEU A 244 11.27 -11.19 14.71
C LEU A 244 10.34 -12.36 15.08
N LEU A 245 9.12 -12.08 15.54
CA LEU A 245 8.11 -13.10 15.85
C LEU A 245 7.60 -13.87 14.63
N VAL A 246 7.65 -13.28 13.43
CA VAL A 246 7.19 -13.95 12.19
C VAL A 246 8.29 -14.82 11.57
N ILE A 247 9.56 -14.45 11.78
CA ILE A 247 10.72 -15.18 11.26
C ILE A 247 11.09 -16.37 12.17
N TRP A 248 10.78 -16.30 13.47
CA TRP A 248 11.04 -17.34 14.47
C TRP A 248 9.87 -18.29 14.70
#